data_AF-A0A1V6BYV7-F1
#
_entry.id   AF-A0A1V6BYV7-F1
#
_cell.length_a   1.000
_cell.length_b   1.000
_cell.length_c   1.000
_cell.angle_alpha   90.00
_cell.angle_beta   90.00
_cell.angle_gamma   90.00
#
_symmetry.space_group_name_H-M   'P 1'
#
loop_
_entity.id
_entity.type
_entity.pdbx_description
1 polymer ?
#
loop_
_entity_poly.entity_id
_entity_poly.type
_entity_poly.pdbx_seq_one_letter_code
_entity_poly.pdbx_strand_id
1 'polypeptide(L)'
;MEKKEQLESLYWEVKNCSKCKLYRGRNNLVFGTGNPDADIMFIGEGPGKQEDLRGEPFVGPAGELLTAIIEKGMLLKRKDVYIANVVKCRPTIDLRGERDRPPDKDETEELIRL
;
A
#
# COMPACT_ATOMS: atom_id res chain seq x y z
N MET A 1 -18.09 -9.88 12.79
CA MET A 1 -16.68 -10.06 12.39
C MET A 1 -15.90 -8.90 12.93
N GLU A 2 -14.79 -9.16 13.59
CA GLU A 2 -13.86 -8.12 14.03
C GLU A 2 -13.21 -7.45 12.80
N LYS A 3 -12.85 -6.16 12.87
CA LYS A 3 -12.26 -5.44 11.71
C LYS A 3 -11.02 -6.14 11.16
N LYS A 4 -10.24 -6.78 12.04
CA LYS A 4 -9.08 -7.59 11.64
C LYS A 4 -9.47 -8.72 10.69
N GLU A 5 -10.53 -9.47 11.01
CA GLU A 5 -11.02 -10.57 10.16
C GLU A 5 -11.53 -10.05 8.80
N GLN A 6 -12.19 -8.88 8.80
CA GLN A 6 -12.64 -8.22 7.57
C GLN A 6 -11.46 -7.81 6.69
N LEU A 7 -10.40 -7.24 7.27
CA LEU A 7 -9.17 -6.90 6.56
C LEU A 7 -8.44 -8.13 6.02
N GLU A 8 -8.41 -9.22 6.79
CA GLU A 8 -7.85 -10.50 6.33
C GLU A 8 -8.64 -11.06 5.14
N SER A 9 -9.97 -11.03 5.17
CA SER A 9 -10.80 -11.45 4.04
C SER A 9 -10.54 -10.58 2.81
N LEU A 10 -10.50 -9.25 3.00
CA LEU A 10 -10.26 -8.30 1.92
C LEU A 10 -8.86 -8.48 1.32
N TYR A 11 -7.85 -8.78 2.15
CA TYR A 11 -6.51 -9.08 1.68
C TYR A 11 -6.51 -10.23 0.66
N TRP A 12 -7.22 -11.32 0.94
CA TRP A 12 -7.27 -12.49 0.03
C TRP A 12 -8.01 -12.21 -1.27
N GLU A 13 -9.04 -11.37 -1.23
CA GLU A 13 -9.72 -10.88 -2.44
C GLU A 13 -8.76 -10.06 -3.29
N VAL A 14 -8.07 -9.09 -2.68
CA VAL A 14 -7.16 -8.18 -3.39
C VAL A 14 -5.90 -8.91 -3.88
N LYS A 15 -5.42 -9.94 -3.17
CA LYS A 15 -4.25 -10.74 -3.56
C LYS A 15 -4.41 -11.40 -4.92
N ASN A 16 -5.63 -11.75 -5.29
CA ASN A 16 -5.96 -12.36 -6.57
C ASN A 16 -6.53 -11.35 -7.59
N CYS A 17 -6.53 -10.06 -7.26
CA CYS A 17 -7.06 -9.02 -8.14
C CYS A 17 -6.24 -8.90 -9.43
N SER A 18 -6.97 -8.91 -10.54
CA SER A 18 -6.47 -8.74 -11.92
C SER A 18 -7.22 -7.64 -12.69
N LYS A 19 -7.91 -6.73 -11.97
CA LYS A 19 -8.76 -5.69 -12.58
C LYS A 19 -7.97 -4.73 -13.48
N CYS A 20 -6.76 -4.29 -13.07
CA CYS A 20 -5.92 -3.34 -13.82
C CYS A 20 -4.58 -3.92 -14.28
N LYS A 21 -3.89 -3.28 -15.22
CA LYS A 21 -2.61 -3.77 -15.77
C LYS A 21 -1.47 -3.98 -14.77
N LEU A 22 -1.53 -3.37 -13.58
CA LEU A 22 -0.48 -3.44 -12.56
C LEU A 22 -0.24 -4.85 -11.99
N TYR A 23 -1.24 -5.74 -12.01
CA TYR A 23 -1.06 -7.10 -11.47
C TYR A 23 0.04 -7.89 -12.20
N ARG A 24 0.36 -7.51 -13.45
CA ARG A 24 1.34 -8.21 -14.29
C ARG A 24 2.78 -7.92 -13.90
N GLY A 25 3.04 -6.76 -13.28
CA GLY A 25 4.39 -6.29 -12.97
C GLY A 25 4.77 -6.35 -11.48
N ARG A 26 3.81 -6.63 -10.59
CA ARG A 26 4.07 -6.68 -9.14
C ARG A 26 4.89 -7.92 -8.76
N ASN A 27 5.81 -7.76 -7.82
CA ASN A 27 6.43 -8.89 -7.13
C ASN A 27 5.55 -9.34 -5.97
N ASN A 28 5.10 -8.40 -5.15
CA ASN A 28 4.18 -8.66 -4.04
C ASN A 28 3.00 -7.70 -4.08
N LEU A 29 1.87 -8.14 -3.53
CA LEU A 29 0.80 -7.23 -3.17
C LEU A 29 1.25 -6.40 -1.97
N VAL A 30 1.09 -5.08 -2.05
CA VAL A 30 1.32 -4.17 -0.93
C VAL A 30 -0.04 -3.65 -0.46
N PHE A 31 -0.62 -4.34 0.53
CA PHE A 31 -2.01 -4.12 0.95
C PHE A 31 -2.19 -2.91 1.87
N GLY A 32 -1.74 -3.06 3.11
CA GLY A 32 -1.86 -2.10 4.20
C GLY A 32 -1.43 -2.78 5.50
N THR A 33 -0.87 -2.02 6.44
CA THR A 33 -0.35 -2.54 7.70
C THR A 33 -0.66 -1.59 8.85
N GLY A 34 -0.67 -2.12 10.08
CA GLY A 34 -0.91 -1.34 11.29
C GLY A 34 -2.15 -1.80 12.07
N ASN A 35 -2.67 -0.94 12.92
CA ASN A 35 -3.80 -1.25 13.79
C ASN A 35 -5.14 -1.19 13.01
N PRO A 36 -5.91 -2.28 12.90
CA PRO A 36 -7.26 -2.27 12.31
C PRO A 36 -8.24 -1.30 12.97
N ASP A 37 -7.98 -0.97 14.24
CA ASP A 37 -8.76 -0.05 15.06
C ASP A 37 -8.06 1.31 15.23
N ALA A 38 -7.12 1.66 14.36
CA ALA A 38 -6.47 2.96 14.38
C ALA A 38 -7.47 4.12 14.16
N ASP A 39 -7.32 5.19 14.94
CA ASP A 39 -8.02 6.45 14.72
C ASP A 39 -7.46 7.23 13.52
N ILE A 40 -6.22 6.95 13.12
CA ILE A 40 -5.50 7.66 12.06
C ILE A 40 -5.04 6.67 11.00
N MET A 41 -5.34 6.99 9.74
CA MET A 41 -4.87 6.27 8.57
C MET A 41 -4.04 7.18 7.66
N PHE A 42 -2.88 6.70 7.23
CA PHE A 42 -2.05 7.34 6.20
C PHE A 42 -2.23 6.61 4.86
N ILE A 43 -2.47 7.39 3.81
CA ILE A 43 -2.68 6.86 2.45
C ILE A 43 -1.69 7.51 1.50
N GLY A 44 -0.79 6.68 0.94
CA GLY A 44 0.11 7.07 -0.15
C GLY A 44 -0.48 6.80 -1.53
N GLU A 45 0.23 7.20 -2.57
CA GLU A 45 -0.21 6.99 -3.97
C GLU A 45 -0.11 5.51 -4.37
N GLY A 46 1.10 4.94 -4.30
CA GLY A 46 1.38 3.56 -4.71
C GLY A 46 2.68 3.03 -4.09
N PRO A 47 2.92 1.72 -4.19
CA PRO A 47 4.17 1.11 -3.70
C PRO A 47 5.34 1.51 -4.60
N GLY A 48 6.51 1.73 -4.01
CA GLY A 48 7.78 1.84 -4.72
C GLY A 48 8.50 0.49 -4.80
N LYS A 49 9.74 0.51 -5.30
CA LYS A 49 10.57 -0.70 -5.48
C LYS A 49 10.77 -1.51 -4.21
N GLN A 50 11.07 -0.86 -3.09
CA GLN A 50 11.35 -1.56 -1.83
C GLN A 50 10.07 -2.14 -1.22
N GLU A 51 8.96 -1.41 -1.31
CA GLU A 51 7.64 -1.85 -0.87
C GLU A 51 7.20 -3.09 -1.67
N ASP A 52 7.31 -3.07 -2.99
CA ASP A 52 6.95 -4.19 -3.87
C ASP A 52 7.80 -5.44 -3.60
N LEU A 53 9.09 -5.27 -3.28
CA LEU A 53 9.96 -6.39 -2.93
C LEU A 53 9.63 -6.99 -1.55
N ARG A 54 9.21 -6.17 -0.58
CA ARG A 54 8.92 -6.61 0.79
C ARG A 54 7.46 -6.98 1.04
N GLY A 55 6.54 -6.51 0.20
CA GLY A 55 5.10 -6.65 0.42
C GLY A 55 4.54 -5.70 1.51
N GLU A 56 5.30 -4.69 1.93
CA GLU A 56 4.95 -3.79 3.04
C GLU A 56 4.98 -2.32 2.60
N PRO A 57 4.00 -1.51 3.01
CA PRO A 57 3.91 -0.11 2.60
C PRO A 57 4.91 0.77 3.37
N PHE A 58 5.47 1.77 2.69
CA PHE A 58 6.35 2.79 3.27
C PHE A 58 7.54 2.20 4.03
N VAL A 59 8.38 1.42 3.33
CA VAL A 59 9.60 0.77 3.88
C VAL A 59 10.89 1.28 3.25
N GLY A 60 10.80 2.13 2.22
CA GLY A 60 11.94 2.89 1.68
C GLY A 60 12.19 4.22 2.39
N PRO A 61 13.03 5.11 1.79
CA PRO A 61 13.40 6.40 2.41
C PRO A 61 12.22 7.30 2.76
N ALA A 62 11.19 7.36 1.91
CA ALA A 62 9.96 8.09 2.20
C ALA A 62 9.21 7.50 3.42
N GLY A 63 9.31 6.19 3.62
CA GLY A 63 8.73 5.50 4.75
C GLY A 63 9.48 5.73 6.06
N GLU A 64 10.80 5.87 6.01
CA GLU A 64 11.62 6.30 7.15
C GLU A 64 11.22 7.71 7.60
N LEU A 65 11.03 8.63 6.64
CA LEU A 65 10.56 9.99 6.93
C LEU A 65 9.14 9.98 7.54
N LEU A 66 8.21 9.22 6.95
CA LEU A 66 6.86 9.08 7.51
C LEU A 66 6.90 8.52 8.95
N THR A 67 7.74 7.52 9.20
CA THR A 67 7.94 6.97 10.55
C THR A 67 8.45 8.04 11.51
N ALA A 68 9.43 8.84 11.09
CA ALA A 68 9.94 9.94 11.92
C ALA A 68 8.85 10.98 12.23
N ILE A 69 7.98 11.31 11.28
CA ILE A 69 6.85 12.23 11.50
C ILE A 69 5.88 11.65 12.53
N ILE A 70 5.47 10.38 12.37
CA ILE A 70 4.54 9.71 13.29
C ILE A 70 5.13 9.63 14.70
N GLU A 71 6.37 9.14 14.81
CA GLU A 71 6.97 8.82 16.11
C GLU A 71 7.54 10.03 16.82
N LYS A 72 8.18 10.96 16.08
CA LYS A 72 8.85 12.12 16.68
C LYS A 72 8.00 13.38 16.61
N GLY A 73 7.21 13.54 15.55
CA GLY A 73 6.37 14.72 15.35
C GLY A 73 5.01 14.60 16.05
N MET A 74 4.34 13.46 15.90
CA MET A 74 3.00 13.22 16.44
C MET A 74 2.99 12.49 17.78
N LEU A 75 4.14 11.95 18.21
CA LEU A 75 4.29 11.17 19.44
C LEU A 75 3.40 9.90 19.49
N LEU A 76 3.15 9.29 18.33
CA LEU A 76 2.44 8.01 18.19
C LEU A 76 3.41 6.89 17.83
N LYS A 77 3.05 5.62 18.03
CA LYS A 77 3.85 4.51 17.46
C LYS A 77 3.37 4.21 16.05
N ARG A 78 4.28 3.85 15.14
CA ARG A 78 3.89 3.43 13.78
C ARG A 78 2.86 2.30 13.76
N LYS A 79 2.89 1.40 14.75
CA LYS A 79 1.94 0.29 14.88
C LYS A 79 0.53 0.71 15.34
N ASP A 80 0.38 1.91 15.91
CA ASP A 80 -0.90 2.40 16.46
C ASP A 80 -1.76 3.06 15.37
N VAL A 81 -1.17 3.36 14.21
CA VAL A 81 -1.85 3.91 13.03
C VAL A 81 -2.03 2.83 11.95
N TYR A 82 -2.85 3.09 10.94
CA TYR A 82 -2.96 2.23 9.76
C TYR A 82 -2.34 2.91 8.54
N ILE A 83 -1.55 2.18 7.74
CA ILE A 83 -0.82 2.74 6.60
C ILE A 83 -1.13 1.90 5.37
N ALA A 84 -1.52 2.54 4.28
CA ALA A 84 -1.76 1.89 3.00
C ALA A 84 -1.48 2.82 1.82
N ASN A 85 -1.67 2.32 0.60
CA ASN A 85 -1.63 3.11 -0.63
C ASN A 85 -2.97 3.06 -1.37
N VAL A 86 -3.24 4.06 -2.22
CA VAL A 86 -4.37 4.07 -3.15
C VAL A 86 -4.28 2.84 -4.05
N VAL A 87 -3.19 2.70 -4.82
CA VAL A 87 -2.93 1.48 -5.58
C VAL A 87 -2.14 0.46 -4.76
N LYS A 88 -2.44 -0.84 -4.92
CA LYS A 88 -1.81 -1.92 -4.13
C LYS A 88 -0.65 -2.64 -4.84
N CYS A 89 -0.37 -2.22 -6.07
CA CYS A 89 0.64 -2.80 -6.95
C CYS A 89 1.55 -1.66 -7.44
N ARG A 90 2.85 -1.91 -7.55
CA ARG A 90 3.84 -0.90 -7.97
C ARG A 90 3.62 -0.45 -9.42
N PRO A 91 3.36 0.84 -9.69
CA PRO A 91 3.27 1.36 -11.05
C PRO A 91 4.65 1.65 -11.62
N THR A 92 4.97 1.03 -12.75
CA THR A 92 6.26 1.18 -13.44
C THR A 92 6.05 1.62 -14.89
N ILE A 93 7.06 2.30 -15.44
CA ILE A 93 7.05 2.75 -16.85
C ILE A 93 7.07 1.54 -17.80
N ASP A 94 7.73 0.46 -17.39
CA ASP A 94 7.86 -0.78 -18.14
C ASP A 94 7.70 -2.00 -17.23
N LEU A 95 7.55 -3.18 -17.82
CA LEU A 95 7.46 -4.45 -17.08
C LEU A 95 8.80 -4.91 -16.47
N ARG A 96 9.92 -4.23 -16.77
CA ARG A 96 11.22 -4.53 -16.18
C ARG A 96 11.36 -3.92 -14.78
N GLY A 97 10.56 -2.90 -14.49
CA GLY A 97 10.48 -2.28 -13.17
C GLY A 97 11.67 -1.38 -12.84
N GLU A 98 12.32 -0.84 -13.87
CA GLU A 98 13.49 0.04 -13.73
C GLU A 98 13.14 1.41 -13.13
N ARG A 99 11.96 1.94 -13.49
CA ARG A 99 11.50 3.26 -13.03
C ARG A 99 10.03 3.24 -12.64
N ASP A 100 9.76 3.87 -11.51
CA ASP A 100 8.41 4.12 -11.00
C ASP A 100 7.75 5.25 -11.82
N ARG A 101 6.42 5.24 -11.85
CA ARG A 101 5.60 6.33 -12.37
C ARG A 101 4.38 6.53 -11.47
N PRO A 102 3.67 7.67 -11.59
CA PRO A 102 2.34 7.77 -11.02
C PRO A 102 1.38 6.74 -11.62
N PRO A 103 0.39 6.26 -10.86
CA PRO A 103 -0.66 5.41 -11.38
C PRO A 103 -1.51 6.17 -12.39
N ASP A 104 -1.94 5.48 -13.43
CA ASP A 104 -2.86 6.01 -14.42
C ASP A 104 -4.28 6.08 -13.83
N LYS A 105 -5.15 6.90 -14.43
CA LYS A 105 -6.52 7.11 -13.92
C LYS A 105 -7.30 5.81 -13.80
N ASP A 106 -7.21 4.94 -14.81
CA ASP A 106 -7.84 3.61 -14.81
C ASP A 106 -7.38 2.75 -13.63
N GLU A 107 -6.09 2.82 -13.28
CA GLU A 107 -5.52 2.05 -12.16
C GLU A 107 -6.02 2.54 -10.79
N THR A 108 -6.35 3.82 -10.67
CA THR A 108 -6.92 4.39 -9.44
C THR A 108 -8.43 4.22 -9.33
N GLU A 109 -9.17 4.31 -10.44
CA GLU A 109 -10.63 4.25 -10.44
C GLU A 109 -11.17 2.82 -10.27
N GLU A 110 -10.48 1.82 -10.81
CA GLU A 110 -10.90 0.41 -10.71
C GLU A 110 -10.83 -0.15 -9.28
N LEU A 111 -10.01 0.44 -8.41
CA LEU A 111 -9.86 0.04 -7.01
C LEU A 111 -11.00 0.52 -6.11
N ILE A 112 -11.68 1.60 -6.49
CA ILE A 112 -12.80 2.19 -5.71
C ILE A 112 -14.07 1.32 -5.83
N ARG A 113 -14.06 0.28 -6.67
CA ARG A 113 -15.20 -0.63 -6.94
C ARG A 113 -15.05 -2.01 -6.27
N LEU A 114 -14.25 -2.11 -5.21
CA LEU A 114 -14.25 -3.24 -4.27
C LEU A 114 -15.26 -2.92 -3.16
#